data_AF-A0A514ZY15-F1
#
_entry.id   AF-A0A514ZY15-F1
#
_cell.length_a   1.000
_cell.length_b   1.000
_cell.length_c   1.000
_cell.angle_alpha   90.00
_cell.angle_beta   90.00
_cell.angle_gamma   90.00
#
_symmetry.space_group_name_H-M   'P 1'
#
loop_
_entity.id
_entity.type
_entity.pdbx_description
1 polymer ?
#
loop_
_entity_poly.entity_id
_entity_poly.type
_entity_poly.pdbx_seq_one_letter_code
_entity_poly.pdbx_strand_id
1 'polypeptide(L)' 'MNRRSNLHSEIVDVLTRIERLNDMVQLHEKQPSVDSLAVEGYERLRQQYIGQLEELLASLNIRADIHLRAA' A
#
# COMPACT_ATOMS: atom_id res chain seq x y z
N MET A 1 11.10 -24.38 8.73
CA MET A 1 10.25 -23.49 7.89
C MET A 1 11.08 -22.29 7.48
N ASN A 2 11.18 -22.02 6.17
CA ASN A 2 12.14 -21.09 5.59
C ASN A 2 11.73 -19.62 5.85
N ARG A 3 12.54 -18.85 6.59
CA ARG A 3 12.29 -17.41 6.82
C ARG A 3 12.08 -16.62 5.52
N ARG A 4 12.74 -17.03 4.43
CA ARG A 4 12.59 -16.42 3.10
C ARG A 4 11.21 -16.62 2.46
N SER A 5 10.56 -17.78 2.66
CA SER A 5 9.22 -18.00 2.09
C SER A 5 8.16 -17.16 2.80
N ASN A 6 8.34 -16.94 4.10
CA ASN A 6 7.42 -16.11 4.89
C ASN A 6 7.52 -14.64 4.48
N LEU A 7 8.75 -14.14 4.32
CA LEU A 7 8.99 -12.75 3.91
C LEU A 7 8.44 -12.45 2.51
N HIS A 8 8.60 -13.39 1.56
CA HIS A 8 8.00 -13.25 0.24
C HIS A 8 6.47 -13.15 0.30
N SER A 9 5.82 -14.04 1.07
CA SER A 9 4.36 -13.99 1.25
C SER A 9 3.93 -12.65 1.85
N GLU A 10 4.64 -12.17 2.86
CA GLU A 10 4.32 -10.90 3.53
C GLU A 10 4.45 -9.70 2.60
N ILE A 11 5.50 -9.67 1.75
CA ILE A 11 5.67 -8.63 0.73
C ILE A 11 4.50 -8.66 -0.27
N VAL A 12 4.13 -9.85 -0.76
CA VAL A 12 2.99 -10.00 -1.70
C VAL A 12 1.67 -9.58 -1.06
N ASP A 13 1.45 -9.93 0.20
CA ASP A 13 0.25 -9.55 0.95
C ASP A 13 0.15 -8.04 1.12
N VAL A 14 1.25 -7.37 1.46
CA VAL A 14 1.32 -5.90 1.58
C VAL A 14 1.06 -5.24 0.24
N LEU A 15 1.69 -5.71 -0.85
CA LEU A 15 1.46 -5.21 -2.21
C LEU A 15 -0.02 -5.34 -2.62
N THR A 16 -0.64 -6.48 -2.34
CA THR A 16 -2.06 -6.72 -2.63
C THR A 16 -2.97 -5.76 -1.87
N ARG A 17 -2.62 -5.41 -0.62
CA ARG A 17 -3.38 -4.42 0.16
C ARG A 17 -3.23 -3.00 -0.41
N ILE A 18 -2.02 -2.63 -0.83
CA ILE A 18 -1.77 -1.33 -1.48
C ILE A 18 -2.58 -1.22 -2.78
N GLU A 19 -2.57 -2.26 -3.61
CA GLU A 19 -3.33 -2.30 -4.86
C GLU A 19 -4.83 -2.12 -4.62
N ARG A 20 -5.41 -2.86 -3.67
CA ARG A 20 -6.83 -2.71 -3.31
C ARG A 20 -7.16 -1.30 -2.83
N LEU A 21 -6.27 -0.64 -2.08
CA LEU A 21 -6.51 0.72 -1.62
C LEU A 21 -6.46 1.73 -2.77
N ASN A 22 -5.58 1.52 -3.75
CA ASN A 22 -5.57 2.34 -4.97
C ASN A 22 -6.89 2.21 -5.72
N ASP A 23 -7.40 0.99 -5.88
CA ASP A 23 -8.69 0.76 -6.52
C ASP A 23 -9.85 1.43 -5.76
N MET A 24 -9.84 1.38 -4.43
CA MET A 24 -10.88 2.01 -3.60
C MET A 24 -10.84 3.54 -3.68
N VAL A 25 -9.64 4.15 -3.63
CA VAL A 25 -9.47 5.60 -3.83
C VAL A 25 -10.01 6.00 -5.20
N GLN A 26 -9.54 5.33 -6.25
CA GLN A 26 -9.94 5.65 -7.62
C GLN A 26 -11.45 5.44 -7.86
N LEU A 27 -12.05 4.42 -7.24
CA LEU A 27 -13.49 4.17 -7.32
C LEU A 27 -14.28 5.31 -6.68
N HIS A 28 -13.89 5.79 -5.49
CA HIS A 28 -14.59 6.84 -4.77
C HIS A 28 -14.43 8.22 -5.43
N GLU A 29 -13.26 8.51 -6.01
CA GLU A 29 -13.02 9.75 -6.76
C GLU A 29 -13.89 9.87 -8.01
N LYS A 30 -14.28 8.74 -8.61
CA LYS A 30 -15.17 8.69 -9.79
C LYS A 30 -16.66 8.80 -9.45
N GLN A 31 -17.03 8.82 -8.17
CA GLN A 31 -18.43 8.91 -7.77
C GLN A 31 -18.97 10.35 -7.92
N PRO A 32 -20.26 10.52 -8.24
CA PRO A 32 -20.88 11.85 -8.37
C PRO A 32 -20.78 12.72 -7.09
N SER A 33 -20.74 12.07 -5.93
CA SER A 33 -20.36 12.70 -4.66
C SER A 33 -19.16 11.96 -4.08
N VAL A 34 -17.99 12.59 -4.11
CA VAL A 34 -16.78 12.03 -3.51
C VAL A 34 -16.92 12.08 -1.99
N ASP A 35 -16.88 10.91 -1.34
CA ASP A 35 -16.71 10.84 0.11
C ASP A 35 -15.23 11.11 0.43
N SER A 36 -14.92 12.38 0.67
CA SER A 36 -13.55 12.84 0.94
C SER A 36 -12.96 12.23 2.20
N LEU A 37 -13.79 11.90 3.21
CA LEU A 37 -13.33 11.26 4.44
C LEU A 37 -12.93 9.80 4.19
N ALA A 38 -13.70 9.09 3.37
CA ALA A 38 -13.36 7.72 2.97
C ALA A 38 -12.05 7.71 2.16
N VAL A 39 -11.92 8.60 1.18
CA VAL A 39 -10.70 8.74 0.36
C VAL A 39 -9.48 9.02 1.26
N GLU A 40 -9.55 10.03 2.14
CA GLU A 40 -8.46 10.36 3.06
C GLU A 40 -8.12 9.18 3.99
N GLY A 41 -9.13 8.42 4.43
CA GLY A 41 -8.93 7.19 5.20
C GLY A 41 -8.15 6.13 4.43
N TYR A 42 -8.51 5.88 3.17
CA TYR A 42 -7.81 4.92 2.31
C TYR A 42 -6.39 5.38 1.99
N GLU A 43 -6.18 6.66 1.74
CA GLU A 43 -4.84 7.20 1.47
C GLU A 43 -3.90 7.08 2.66
N ARG A 44 -4.39 7.36 3.88
CA ARG A 44 -3.60 7.16 5.11
C ARG A 44 -3.25 5.69 5.33
N LEU A 45 -4.20 4.78 5.12
CA LEU A 45 -3.94 3.35 5.26
C LEU A 45 -2.95 2.85 4.19
N ARG A 46 -3.03 3.39 2.96
CA ARG A 46 -2.09 3.10 1.88
C ARG A 46 -0.67 3.53 2.25
N GLN A 47 -0.49 4.72 2.81
CA GLN A 47 0.81 5.20 3.29
C GLN A 47 1.39 4.28 4.37
N GLN A 48 0.57 3.79 5.29
CA GLN A 48 1.02 2.83 6.32
C GLN A 48 1.57 1.54 5.70
N TYR A 49 0.86 0.97 4.72
CA TYR A 49 1.33 -0.23 4.04
C TYR A 49 2.57 0.00 3.18
N ILE A 50 2.75 1.20 2.63
CA ILE A 50 3.99 1.55 1.92
C ILE A 50 5.17 1.60 2.89
N GLY A 51 5.02 2.22 4.06
CA GLY A 51 6.07 2.20 5.08
C GLY A 51 6.41 0.75 5.50
N GLN A 52 5.40 -0.10 5.70
CA GLN A 52 5.63 -1.53 5.98
C GLN A 52 6.39 -2.22 4.83
N LEU A 53 6.05 -1.92 3.58
CA LEU A 53 6.76 -2.48 2.42
C LEU A 53 8.23 -2.03 2.39
N GLU A 54 8.50 -0.76 2.66
CA GLU A 54 9.87 -0.23 2.73
C GLU A 54 10.69 -0.93 3.82
N GLU A 55 10.11 -1.17 4.99
CA GLU A 55 10.75 -1.95 6.07
C GLU A 55 11.05 -3.40 5.64
N LEU A 56 10.09 -4.06 4.98
CA LEU A 56 10.27 -5.42 4.48
C LEU A 56 11.37 -5.49 3.41
N LEU A 57 11.42 -4.52 2.50
CA LEU A 57 12.45 -4.41 1.47
C LEU A 57 13.83 -4.07 2.07
N ALA A 58 13.87 -3.22 3.09
CA ALA A 58 15.11 -2.89 3.79
C ALA A 58 15.72 -4.13 4.46
N SER A 59 14.90 -5.07 4.95
CA SER A 59 15.37 -6.36 5.47
C SER A 59 16.09 -7.23 4.42
N LEU A 60 15.85 -6.96 3.13
CA LEU A 60 16.51 -7.58 1.98
C LEU A 60 17.68 -6.74 1.43
N ASN A 61 18.08 -5.68 2.14
CA ASN A 61 19.03 -4.65 1.67
C ASN A 61 18.56 -3.90 0.41
N ILE A 62 17.25 -3.85 0.16
CA ILE A 62 16.66 -3.05 -0.91
C ILE A 62 16.16 -1.75 -0.30
N ARG A 63 16.83 -0.64 -0.60
CA ARG A 63 16.33 0.69 -0.22
C ARG A 63 15.40 1.20 -1.31
N ALA A 64 14.10 1.16 -1.03
CA ALA A 64 13.08 1.79 -1.85
C ALA A 64 12.66 3.10 -1.19
N ASP A 65 12.43 4.13 -1.99
CA ASP A 65 11.87 5.41 -1.56
C ASP A 65 10.57 5.63 -2.35
N ILE A 66 9.51 5.03 -1.84
CA ILE A 66 8.24 4.84 -2.56
C ILE A 66 7.40 6.09 -2.37
N HIS A 67 7.47 6.98 -3.35
CA HIS A 67 6.67 8.19 -3.37
C HIS A 67 5.30 7.93 -3.99
N LEU A 68 4.24 8.16 -3.21
CA LEU A 68 2.89 8.27 -3.75
C LEU A 68 2.76 9.57 -4.53
N ARG A 69 2.46 9.47 -5.83
CA ARG A 69 1.85 10.60 -6.54
C ARG A 69 0.36 10.54 -6.23
N ALA A 70 -0.19 11.64 -5.70
CA ALA A 70 -1.63 11.85 -5.73
C ALA A 70 -2.08 11.75 -7.20
N ALA A 71 -3.16 11.02 -7.44
CA ALA A 71 -3.74 10.82 -8.77
C ALA A 71 -4.33 12.13 -9.30
#